data_AF-A0A8S9XS53-F1
#
_entry.id   AF-A0A8S9XS53-F1
#
_cell.length_a   1.000
_cell.length_b   1.000
_cell.length_c   1.000
_cell.angle_alpha   90.00
_cell.angle_beta   90.00
_cell.angle_gamma   90.00
#
_symmetry.space_group_name_H-M   'P 1'
#
loop_
_entity.id
_entity.type
_entity.pdbx_description
1 polymer ?
#
loop_
_entity_poly.entity_id
_entity_poly.type
_entity_poly.pdbx_seq_one_letter_code
_entity_poly.pdbx_strand_id
1 'polypeptide(L)'
;MVRDTVCGCSRRKRRKDQAIRYLLSFDPFRRQWSIYQNTPKHCFAINACEHTDFIGITVDNADGHKKGGHNTDIDVAKSHHITIQNSKVNNQDDCLAINSGTNILFKNNICEGGHGIAVAVGGYDVNEAKNILIKDCQVIKNNIGIRVKTALNGKGIVDGVTFDNVILKDISEIGIVIIGNYLNSGPRGDPTGDLPIHNLVINNVRGNVLKNGTNHQIWVKNAKNWKWNSNVVGGTKKMPCQGVPKGLKVEC
;
A
#
# COMPACT_ATOMS: atom_id res chain seq x y z
N MET A 1 20.68 6.74 -20.44
CA MET A 1 20.35 7.13 -19.05
C MET A 1 20.27 5.84 -18.23
N VAL A 2 21.25 5.58 -17.38
CA VAL A 2 21.37 4.31 -16.63
C VAL A 2 20.17 4.19 -15.68
N ARG A 3 19.33 3.17 -15.89
CA ARG A 3 18.18 2.87 -15.04
C ARG A 3 18.69 2.24 -13.76
N ASP A 4 18.81 3.03 -12.69
CA ASP A 4 19.25 2.53 -11.40
C ASP A 4 18.20 1.57 -10.82
N THR A 5 18.46 0.27 -10.93
CA THR A 5 17.72 -0.78 -10.22
C THR A 5 18.07 -0.68 -8.74
N VAL A 6 17.07 -0.56 -7.87
CA VAL A 6 17.27 -0.51 -6.42
C VAL A 6 16.33 -1.52 -5.78
N CYS A 7 16.89 -2.60 -5.25
CA CYS A 7 16.16 -3.60 -4.47
C CYS A 7 16.83 -3.66 -3.09
N GLY A 8 16.56 -2.73 -2.18
CA GLY A 8 17.35 -2.61 -0.95
C GLY A 8 16.71 -1.79 0.15
N CYS A 9 17.14 -2.03 1.40
CA CYS A 9 16.77 -1.18 2.53
C CYS A 9 17.88 -0.18 2.91
N SER A 10 17.49 1.06 3.24
CA SER A 10 18.43 2.13 3.61
C SER A 10 19.06 1.89 5.01
N ARG A 11 20.39 1.88 5.12
CA ARG A 11 21.11 1.78 6.42
C ARG A 11 22.32 2.71 6.50
N ARG A 12 22.23 3.91 7.12
CA ARG A 12 23.44 4.59 7.66
C ARG A 12 23.24 5.20 9.03
N LYS A 13 24.25 4.97 9.86
CA LYS A 13 24.61 5.82 11.01
C LYS A 13 24.83 7.26 10.53
N ARG A 14 24.11 8.20 11.15
CA ARG A 14 24.38 9.65 11.25
C ARG A 14 24.97 10.32 9.99
N ARG A 15 24.09 10.84 9.14
CA ARG A 15 24.07 12.23 8.61
C ARG A 15 22.91 12.32 7.61
N LYS A 16 22.34 13.52 7.49
CA LYS A 16 21.27 13.85 6.56
C LYS A 16 21.68 13.46 5.14
N ASP A 17 20.68 13.00 4.38
CA ASP A 17 20.64 12.77 2.94
C ASP A 17 21.01 11.38 2.39
N GLN A 18 20.07 10.91 1.56
CA GLN A 18 20.07 9.83 0.57
C GLN A 18 20.06 8.37 1.08
N ALA A 19 18.99 7.67 0.65
CA ALA A 19 18.85 6.22 0.74
C ALA A 19 20.10 5.53 0.19
N ILE A 20 20.61 4.57 0.94
CA ILE A 20 21.84 3.89 0.57
C ILE A 20 21.60 2.93 -0.57
N ARG A 21 22.27 3.22 -1.68
CA ARG A 21 22.54 2.28 -2.78
C ARG A 21 23.39 1.14 -2.23
N TYR A 22 22.81 -0.05 -2.12
CA TYR A 22 23.60 -1.28 -2.14
C TYR A 22 23.60 -1.81 -3.56
N LEU A 23 24.65 -1.44 -4.30
CA LEU A 23 25.16 -2.22 -5.43
C LEU A 23 25.85 -3.44 -4.82
N LEU A 24 25.16 -4.57 -4.81
CA LEU A 24 25.80 -5.88 -4.73
C LEU A 24 25.17 -6.74 -5.81
N SER A 25 26.01 -7.03 -6.80
CA SER A 25 26.01 -8.12 -7.77
C SER A 25 24.77 -9.02 -7.84
N PHE A 26 24.29 -9.18 -9.06
CA PHE A 26 23.42 -10.26 -9.55
C PHE A 26 23.63 -11.59 -8.81
N ASP A 27 22.66 -11.96 -7.96
CA ASP A 27 22.43 -13.33 -7.51
C ASP A 27 20.92 -13.47 -7.17
N PRO A 28 20.15 -14.40 -7.74
CA PRO A 28 18.68 -14.44 -7.64
C PRO A 28 18.13 -14.95 -6.28
N PHE A 29 18.88 -14.83 -5.18
CA PHE A 29 18.58 -15.55 -3.94
C PHE A 29 17.92 -14.69 -2.86
N ARG A 30 16.59 -14.83 -2.76
CA ARG A 30 15.80 -15.01 -1.52
C ARG A 30 16.32 -14.26 -0.28
N ARG A 31 15.80 -13.05 -0.01
CA ARG A 31 16.08 -12.36 1.26
C ARG A 31 15.19 -12.90 2.36
N GLN A 32 15.75 -13.76 3.20
CA GLN A 32 15.04 -14.44 4.28
C GLN A 32 15.46 -13.94 5.67
N TRP A 33 14.50 -13.81 6.59
CA TRP A 33 14.72 -13.73 8.05
C TRP A 33 15.66 -12.61 8.53
N SER A 34 15.44 -11.39 8.04
CA SER A 34 16.24 -10.21 8.40
C SER A 34 15.44 -9.19 9.21
N ILE A 35 16.06 -8.60 10.24
CA ILE A 35 15.48 -7.53 11.06
C ILE A 35 16.13 -6.18 10.68
N TYR A 36 15.30 -5.17 10.45
CA TYR A 36 15.68 -3.78 10.17
C TYR A 36 15.06 -2.89 11.23
N GLN A 37 15.88 -2.11 11.94
CA GLN A 37 15.40 -1.28 13.04
C GLN A 37 15.71 0.19 12.81
N ASN A 38 14.76 1.03 13.22
CA ASN A 38 14.90 2.49 13.27
C ASN A 38 15.42 3.09 11.96
N THR A 39 14.82 2.71 10.84
CA THR A 39 15.15 3.26 9.54
C THR A 39 14.81 4.76 9.53
N PRO A 40 15.70 5.62 9.01
CA PRO A 40 15.50 7.07 9.09
C PRO A 40 14.35 7.56 8.20
N LYS A 41 14.09 6.82 7.13
CA LYS A 41 13.03 7.01 6.12
C LYS A 41 12.59 5.62 5.63
N HIS A 42 12.08 5.53 4.40
CA HIS A 42 11.68 4.30 3.71
C HIS A 42 12.70 3.21 4.04
N CYS A 43 12.22 2.08 4.57
CA CYS A 43 13.11 0.94 4.73
C CYS A 43 13.44 0.47 3.34
N PHE A 44 12.49 -0.14 2.62
CA PHE A 44 12.74 -0.71 1.31
C PHE A 44 12.24 0.21 0.20
N ALA A 45 13.12 0.46 -0.77
CA ALA A 45 12.72 0.90 -2.11
C ALA A 45 12.97 -0.28 -3.06
N ILE A 46 11.90 -0.86 -3.60
CA ILE A 46 11.89 -1.96 -4.57
C ILE A 46 11.53 -1.33 -5.92
N ASN A 47 12.54 -0.90 -6.65
CA ASN A 47 12.40 -0.13 -7.88
C ASN A 47 13.14 -0.79 -9.04
N ALA A 48 12.42 -1.00 -10.15
CA ALA A 48 12.92 -1.70 -11.33
C ALA A 48 13.44 -3.13 -11.02
N CYS A 49 12.82 -3.80 -10.05
CA CYS A 49 13.16 -5.16 -9.68
C CYS A 49 12.32 -6.17 -10.47
N GLU A 50 12.89 -7.32 -10.78
CA GLU A 50 12.18 -8.42 -11.44
C GLU A 50 12.42 -9.73 -10.68
N HIS A 51 11.42 -10.62 -10.61
CA HIS A 51 11.55 -11.98 -10.08
C HIS A 51 12.24 -12.04 -8.71
N THR A 52 11.79 -11.20 -7.77
CA THR A 52 12.48 -11.02 -6.49
C THR A 52 11.55 -11.31 -5.31
N ASP A 53 12.04 -12.16 -4.40
CA ASP A 53 11.33 -12.56 -3.20
C ASP A 53 11.94 -11.93 -1.93
N PHE A 54 11.06 -11.31 -1.13
CA PHE A 54 11.30 -10.75 0.19
C PHE A 54 10.49 -11.56 1.21
N ILE A 55 11.15 -12.41 2.00
CA ILE A 55 10.48 -13.40 2.84
C ILE A 55 10.93 -13.24 4.29
N GLY A 56 10.01 -13.25 5.26
CA GLY A 56 10.41 -13.26 6.68
C GLY A 56 11.11 -11.98 7.12
N ILE A 57 10.81 -10.83 6.50
CA ILE A 57 11.44 -9.56 6.85
C ILE A 57 10.72 -8.97 8.07
N THR A 58 11.49 -8.47 9.02
CA THR A 58 10.96 -7.65 10.12
C THR A 58 11.47 -6.23 9.99
N VAL A 59 10.56 -5.27 9.83
CA VAL A 59 10.84 -3.84 9.96
C VAL A 59 10.28 -3.38 11.30
N ASP A 60 11.15 -2.92 12.19
CA ASP A 60 10.83 -2.49 13.54
C ASP A 60 11.30 -1.04 13.75
N ASN A 61 10.39 -0.12 13.43
CA ASN A 61 10.57 1.31 13.63
C ASN A 61 9.72 1.80 14.81
N ALA A 62 9.43 0.96 15.81
CA ALA A 62 8.50 1.30 16.89
C ALA A 62 8.87 2.58 17.66
N ASP A 63 10.17 2.87 17.79
CA ASP A 63 10.64 4.12 18.41
C ASP A 63 10.17 5.39 17.67
N GLY A 64 9.96 5.28 16.35
CA GLY A 64 9.50 6.37 15.49
C GLY A 64 8.16 6.94 15.96
N HIS A 65 7.28 6.12 16.55
CA HIS A 65 5.99 6.57 17.11
C HIS A 65 6.14 7.65 18.19
N LYS A 66 7.25 7.62 18.94
CA LYS A 66 7.53 8.59 20.02
C LYS A 66 8.56 9.64 19.64
N LYS A 67 9.36 9.37 18.61
CA LYS A 67 10.52 10.19 18.21
C LYS A 67 10.29 10.95 16.89
N GLY A 68 9.06 10.98 16.38
CA GLY A 68 8.71 11.71 15.17
C GLY A 68 9.16 11.03 13.87
N GLY A 69 9.16 9.69 13.84
CA GLY A 69 9.37 8.91 12.62
C GLY A 69 8.29 9.23 11.58
N HIS A 70 8.69 9.35 10.31
CA HIS A 70 7.78 9.69 9.22
C HIS A 70 8.37 9.25 7.88
N ASN A 71 7.54 8.73 6.98
CA ASN A 71 7.94 8.07 5.71
C ASN A 71 8.89 6.90 5.94
N THR A 72 8.47 5.89 6.69
CA THR A 72 9.25 4.69 7.03
C THR A 72 8.74 3.42 6.32
N ASP A 73 8.43 3.57 5.04
CA ASP A 73 7.64 2.68 4.19
C ASP A 73 8.41 1.49 3.58
N ILE A 74 7.67 0.57 2.97
CA ILE A 74 8.13 -0.35 1.92
C ILE A 74 7.48 0.07 0.61
N ASP A 75 8.28 0.55 -0.34
CA ASP A 75 7.80 1.01 -1.64
C ASP A 75 8.12 0.02 -2.74
N VAL A 76 7.15 -0.20 -3.64
CA VAL A 76 7.34 -0.94 -4.89
C VAL A 76 7.01 -0.03 -6.08
N ALA A 77 7.93 0.09 -7.03
CA ALA A 77 7.76 0.86 -8.25
C ALA A 77 8.42 0.17 -9.44
N LYS A 78 7.84 0.32 -10.64
CA LYS A 78 8.42 -0.15 -11.91
C LYS A 78 8.89 -1.61 -11.87
N SER A 79 8.25 -2.47 -11.08
CA SER A 79 8.75 -3.81 -10.77
C SER A 79 7.81 -4.92 -11.27
N HIS A 80 8.33 -6.13 -11.46
CA HIS A 80 7.60 -7.27 -12.03
C HIS A 80 7.90 -8.57 -11.26
N HIS A 81 6.90 -9.43 -11.03
CA HIS A 81 7.10 -10.69 -10.29
C HIS A 81 7.79 -10.49 -8.93
N ILE A 82 7.15 -9.70 -8.07
CA ILE A 82 7.65 -9.43 -6.71
C ILE A 82 6.80 -10.19 -5.69
N THR A 83 7.45 -10.95 -4.81
CA THR A 83 6.80 -11.57 -3.66
C THR A 83 7.29 -10.92 -2.38
N ILE A 84 6.39 -10.46 -1.52
CA ILE A 84 6.69 -10.04 -0.15
C ILE A 84 5.80 -10.87 0.77
N GLN A 85 6.39 -11.75 1.59
CA GLN A 85 5.60 -12.65 2.42
C GLN A 85 6.19 -12.96 3.79
N ASN A 86 5.33 -13.43 4.69
CA ASN A 86 5.68 -13.86 6.05
C ASN A 86 6.44 -12.78 6.85
N SER A 87 6.16 -11.51 6.58
CA SER A 87 6.91 -10.37 7.11
C SER A 87 6.10 -9.59 8.14
N LYS A 88 6.79 -8.87 9.04
CA LYS A 88 6.19 -7.95 10.00
C LYS A 88 6.76 -6.55 9.80
N VAL A 89 5.88 -5.56 9.72
CA VAL A 89 6.26 -4.14 9.57
C VAL A 89 5.57 -3.34 10.67
N ASN A 90 6.36 -2.73 11.54
CA ASN A 90 5.92 -1.72 12.50
C ASN A 90 6.58 -0.39 12.13
N ASN A 91 5.81 0.56 11.62
CA ASN A 91 6.30 1.82 11.06
C ASN A 91 5.30 2.97 11.25
N GLN A 92 5.55 4.13 10.63
CA GLN A 92 4.76 5.36 10.79
C GLN A 92 4.12 5.82 9.47
N ASP A 93 4.20 5.03 8.42
CA ASP A 93 3.67 5.36 7.09
C ASP A 93 3.18 4.08 6.39
N ASP A 94 3.05 4.04 5.06
CA ASP A 94 2.50 2.88 4.37
C ASP A 94 3.33 1.61 4.71
N CYS A 95 2.65 0.55 5.17
CA CYS A 95 3.28 -0.76 5.38
C CYS A 95 3.79 -1.33 4.05
N LEU A 96 3.04 -1.04 2.99
CA LEU A 96 3.37 -1.30 1.61
C LEU A 96 2.73 -0.19 0.76
N ALA A 97 3.50 0.45 -0.11
CA ALA A 97 3.00 1.32 -1.16
C ALA A 97 3.43 0.77 -2.54
N ILE A 98 2.48 0.22 -3.29
CA ILE A 98 2.71 -0.19 -4.68
C ILE A 98 2.40 0.99 -5.59
N ASN A 99 3.43 1.70 -6.02
CA ASN A 99 3.34 2.87 -6.86
C ASN A 99 3.22 2.52 -8.36
N SER A 100 3.85 1.43 -8.78
CA SER A 100 3.68 0.81 -10.10
C SER A 100 4.30 -0.59 -10.14
N GLY A 101 3.79 -1.44 -11.03
CA GLY A 101 4.33 -2.76 -11.26
C GLY A 101 3.27 -3.80 -11.62
N THR A 102 3.73 -5.00 -11.94
CA THR A 102 2.84 -6.10 -12.36
C THR A 102 3.22 -7.42 -11.70
N ASN A 103 2.24 -8.30 -11.49
CA ASN A 103 2.45 -9.62 -10.87
C ASN A 103 3.09 -9.50 -9.47
N ILE A 104 2.43 -8.80 -8.55
CA ILE A 104 2.93 -8.57 -7.19
C ILE A 104 2.10 -9.36 -6.18
N LEU A 105 2.77 -10.16 -5.35
CA LEU A 105 2.17 -10.93 -4.27
C LEU A 105 2.61 -10.37 -2.91
N PHE A 106 1.66 -9.93 -2.10
CA PHE A 106 1.89 -9.53 -0.71
C PHE A 106 1.09 -10.44 0.22
N LYS A 107 1.75 -11.43 0.83
CA LYS A 107 1.06 -12.56 1.50
C LYS A 107 1.48 -12.79 2.94
N ASN A 108 0.52 -13.05 3.83
CA ASN A 108 0.78 -13.46 5.21
C ASN A 108 1.69 -12.47 5.96
N ASN A 109 1.41 -11.18 5.80
CA ASN A 109 2.19 -10.11 6.43
C ASN A 109 1.38 -9.43 7.54
N ILE A 110 2.09 -8.90 8.54
CA ILE A 110 1.52 -8.11 9.63
C ILE A 110 2.00 -6.66 9.50
N CYS A 111 1.06 -5.73 9.38
CA CYS A 111 1.27 -4.29 9.32
C CYS A 111 0.79 -3.66 10.62
N GLU A 112 1.63 -2.88 11.30
CA GLU A 112 1.35 -2.31 12.62
C GLU A 112 1.74 -0.82 12.69
N GLY A 113 0.84 0.02 13.18
CA GLY A 113 1.14 1.42 13.56
C GLY A 113 1.20 2.47 12.45
N GLY A 114 1.24 2.08 11.18
CA GLY A 114 1.42 3.00 10.04
C GLY A 114 0.12 3.38 9.29
N HIS A 115 0.22 3.51 7.96
CA HIS A 115 -0.88 3.92 7.06
C HIS A 115 -1.49 2.75 6.26
N GLY A 116 -1.27 1.51 6.70
CA GLY A 116 -1.89 0.33 6.11
C GLY A 116 -1.24 -0.13 4.81
N ILE A 117 -1.99 -0.87 3.99
CA ILE A 117 -1.53 -1.44 2.72
C ILE A 117 -2.13 -0.64 1.56
N ALA A 118 -1.28 -0.06 0.71
CA ALA A 118 -1.68 0.85 -0.36
C ALA A 118 -1.25 0.37 -1.76
N VAL A 119 -2.16 0.49 -2.72
CA VAL A 119 -1.85 0.59 -4.17
C VAL A 119 -2.03 2.06 -4.57
N ALA A 120 -0.97 2.71 -5.05
CA ALA A 120 -0.80 4.16 -5.06
C ALA A 120 -0.28 4.70 -6.41
N VAL A 121 -1.12 4.70 -7.44
CA VAL A 121 -0.66 4.92 -8.83
C VAL A 121 -0.86 6.38 -9.28
N GLY A 122 0.00 6.88 -10.17
CA GLY A 122 -0.17 8.18 -10.82
C GLY A 122 0.90 9.22 -10.50
N GLY A 123 1.91 8.87 -9.69
CA GLY A 123 3.01 9.76 -9.29
C GLY A 123 4.33 9.54 -10.05
N TYR A 124 4.38 8.63 -11.03
CA TYR A 124 5.63 8.22 -11.69
C TYR A 124 5.49 8.21 -13.22
N ASP A 125 6.59 8.01 -13.94
CA ASP A 125 6.56 7.90 -15.41
C ASP A 125 5.77 6.66 -15.88
N VAL A 126 5.82 5.59 -15.07
CA VAL A 126 5.06 4.36 -15.27
C VAL A 126 3.90 4.38 -14.26
N ASN A 127 2.69 4.52 -14.77
CA ASN A 127 1.47 4.62 -13.97
C ASN A 127 0.55 3.43 -14.22
N GLU A 128 1.11 2.23 -14.09
CA GLU A 128 0.31 1.00 -14.13
C GLU A 128 0.58 0.12 -12.91
N ALA A 129 -0.51 -0.45 -12.38
CA ALA A 129 -0.49 -1.48 -11.36
C ALA A 129 -1.41 -2.61 -11.81
N LYS A 130 -0.86 -3.77 -12.16
CA LYS A 130 -1.64 -4.90 -12.71
C LYS A 130 -1.38 -6.23 -12.04
N ASN A 131 -2.42 -7.04 -11.88
CA ASN A 131 -2.32 -8.38 -11.29
C ASN A 131 -1.61 -8.36 -9.93
N ILE A 132 -2.24 -7.73 -8.95
CA ILE A 132 -1.74 -7.60 -7.58
C ILE A 132 -2.61 -8.44 -6.66
N LEU A 133 -1.99 -9.32 -5.88
CA LEU A 133 -2.66 -10.12 -4.87
C LEU A 133 -2.11 -9.78 -3.48
N ILE A 134 -2.98 -9.22 -2.64
CA ILE A 134 -2.73 -8.95 -1.22
C ILE A 134 -3.57 -9.94 -0.43
N LYS A 135 -2.94 -10.86 0.29
CA LYS A 135 -3.63 -12.03 0.84
C LYS A 135 -3.17 -12.43 2.25
N ASP A 136 -4.12 -12.86 3.08
CA ASP A 136 -3.86 -13.42 4.42
C ASP A 136 -3.13 -12.42 5.36
N CYS A 137 -3.41 -11.12 5.23
CA CYS A 137 -2.69 -10.07 5.96
C CYS A 137 -3.45 -9.57 7.20
N GLN A 138 -2.72 -9.04 8.17
CA GLN A 138 -3.28 -8.33 9.32
C GLN A 138 -2.82 -6.88 9.32
N VAL A 139 -3.75 -5.94 9.49
CA VAL A 139 -3.48 -4.50 9.60
C VAL A 139 -3.99 -4.05 10.97
N ILE A 140 -3.06 -3.71 11.86
CA ILE A 140 -3.31 -3.55 13.29
C ILE A 140 -2.90 -2.14 13.72
N LYS A 141 -3.79 -1.38 14.37
CA LYS A 141 -3.49 -0.04 14.90
C LYS A 141 -2.89 0.92 13.86
N ASN A 142 -3.26 0.77 12.59
CA ASN A 142 -2.87 1.70 11.54
C ASN A 142 -3.92 2.81 11.43
N ASN A 143 -3.56 3.95 10.85
CA ASN A 143 -4.52 5.00 10.52
C ASN A 143 -5.55 4.51 9.49
N ILE A 144 -5.06 3.79 8.49
CA ILE A 144 -5.87 3.27 7.39
C ILE A 144 -5.68 1.75 7.32
N GLY A 145 -6.74 1.01 6.99
CA GLY A 145 -6.67 -0.44 6.80
C GLY A 145 -6.05 -0.79 5.44
N ILE A 146 -6.87 -0.75 4.39
CA ILE A 146 -6.42 -0.95 3.00
C ILE A 146 -6.80 0.24 2.13
N ARG A 147 -5.98 0.52 1.11
CA ARG A 147 -6.14 1.70 0.28
C ARG A 147 -5.80 1.44 -1.18
N VAL A 148 -6.63 1.95 -2.09
CA VAL A 148 -6.27 2.18 -3.50
C VAL A 148 -6.43 3.67 -3.77
N LYS A 149 -5.33 4.35 -4.10
CA LYS A 149 -5.31 5.80 -4.40
C LYS A 149 -4.75 6.02 -5.80
N THR A 150 -5.42 6.85 -6.58
CA THR A 150 -4.91 7.31 -7.88
C THR A 150 -4.73 8.82 -7.89
N ALA A 151 -3.68 9.29 -8.57
CA ALA A 151 -3.37 10.71 -8.65
C ALA A 151 -4.45 11.50 -9.40
N LEU A 152 -4.78 12.70 -8.88
CA LEU A 152 -5.61 13.67 -9.60
C LEU A 152 -4.94 14.05 -10.92
N ASN A 153 -5.69 14.04 -12.02
CA ASN A 153 -5.18 14.24 -13.39
C ASN A 153 -4.12 13.20 -13.84
N GLY A 154 -3.92 12.14 -13.07
CA GLY A 154 -3.05 11.03 -13.44
C GLY A 154 -3.57 10.32 -14.69
N LYS A 155 -2.66 9.75 -15.46
CA LYS A 155 -2.97 8.91 -16.63
C LYS A 155 -2.35 7.54 -16.44
N GLY A 156 -3.09 6.48 -16.73
CA GLY A 156 -2.60 5.11 -16.60
C GLY A 156 -3.71 4.14 -16.22
N ILE A 157 -3.41 3.08 -15.47
CA ILE A 157 -4.43 2.12 -15.03
C ILE A 157 -4.08 1.36 -13.75
N VAL A 158 -5.08 1.12 -12.91
CA VAL A 158 -5.04 0.07 -11.87
C VAL A 158 -5.96 -1.05 -12.34
N ASP A 159 -5.44 -2.26 -12.54
CA ASP A 159 -6.21 -3.37 -13.12
C ASP A 159 -5.91 -4.72 -12.47
N GLY A 160 -6.92 -5.36 -11.89
CA GLY A 160 -6.76 -6.69 -11.29
C GLY A 160 -6.01 -6.64 -9.96
N VAL A 161 -6.53 -5.84 -9.03
CA VAL A 161 -6.06 -5.81 -7.63
C VAL A 161 -7.02 -6.63 -6.78
N THR A 162 -6.50 -7.58 -6.00
CA THR A 162 -7.28 -8.39 -5.08
C THR A 162 -6.76 -8.23 -3.65
N PHE A 163 -7.65 -7.87 -2.74
CA PHE A 163 -7.47 -8.01 -1.29
C PHE A 163 -8.29 -9.23 -0.83
N ASP A 164 -7.63 -10.29 -0.38
CA ASP A 164 -8.25 -11.55 0.01
C ASP A 164 -7.88 -11.92 1.45
N ASN A 165 -8.88 -12.11 2.32
CA ASN A 165 -8.67 -12.46 3.74
C ASN A 165 -7.74 -11.47 4.46
N VAL A 166 -8.15 -10.20 4.54
CA VAL A 166 -7.43 -9.15 5.27
C VAL A 166 -8.16 -8.80 6.57
N ILE A 167 -7.46 -8.88 7.69
CA ILE A 167 -8.00 -8.58 9.01
C ILE A 167 -7.59 -7.17 9.41
N LEU A 168 -8.58 -6.33 9.72
CA LEU A 168 -8.38 -4.99 10.25
C LEU A 168 -8.60 -5.01 11.77
N LYS A 169 -7.69 -4.40 12.53
CA LYS A 169 -7.83 -4.30 13.98
C LYS A 169 -7.48 -2.90 14.46
N ASP A 170 -8.42 -2.28 15.15
CA ASP A 170 -8.24 -0.97 15.80
C ASP A 170 -7.74 0.11 14.83
N ILE A 171 -8.31 0.15 13.62
CA ILE A 171 -7.98 1.17 12.61
C ILE A 171 -8.51 2.52 13.08
N SER A 172 -7.67 3.56 13.12
CA SER A 172 -8.06 4.82 13.78
C SER A 172 -8.84 5.79 12.89
N GLU A 173 -8.62 5.78 11.57
CA GLU A 173 -9.24 6.75 10.65
C GLU A 173 -10.19 6.10 9.65
N ILE A 174 -9.70 5.23 8.75
CA ILE A 174 -10.54 4.64 7.69
C ILE A 174 -10.20 3.18 7.41
N GLY A 175 -11.21 2.31 7.43
CA GLY A 175 -11.04 0.87 7.15
C GLY A 175 -10.60 0.58 5.72
N ILE A 176 -11.42 0.96 4.73
CA ILE A 176 -11.13 0.77 3.30
C ILE A 176 -11.30 2.10 2.58
N VAL A 177 -10.27 2.52 1.82
CA VAL A 177 -10.26 3.78 1.06
C VAL A 177 -10.00 3.51 -0.41
N ILE A 178 -10.91 3.88 -1.30
CA ILE A 178 -10.71 3.80 -2.76
C ILE A 178 -10.97 5.19 -3.36
N ILE A 179 -9.91 5.92 -3.72
CA ILE A 179 -10.03 7.34 -4.12
C ILE A 179 -9.22 7.65 -5.38
N GLY A 180 -9.75 8.55 -6.22
CA GLY A 180 -9.16 8.88 -7.52
C GLY A 180 -8.77 10.35 -7.72
N ASN A 181 -8.60 11.10 -6.64
CA ASN A 181 -8.37 12.54 -6.63
C ASN A 181 -7.18 12.92 -5.73
N TYR A 182 -6.16 12.06 -5.62
CA TYR A 182 -5.10 12.23 -4.65
C TYR A 182 -3.96 13.13 -5.15
N LEU A 183 -3.46 14.02 -4.30
CA LEU A 183 -2.18 14.72 -4.45
C LEU A 183 -1.32 14.45 -3.22
N ASN A 184 -0.02 14.80 -3.26
CA ASN A 184 0.87 14.63 -2.11
C ASN A 184 0.38 15.37 -0.83
N SER A 185 -0.47 16.38 -0.98
CA SER A 185 -1.11 17.11 0.12
C SER A 185 -2.49 16.56 0.52
N GLY A 186 -2.87 15.38 0.01
CA GLY A 186 -4.15 14.72 0.24
C GLY A 186 -5.14 14.82 -0.93
N PRO A 187 -6.36 14.30 -0.75
CA PRO A 187 -7.43 14.38 -1.75
C PRO A 187 -7.80 15.83 -2.11
N ARG A 188 -7.95 16.16 -3.39
CA ARG A 188 -8.33 17.49 -3.89
C ARG A 188 -9.30 17.40 -5.06
N GLY A 189 -10.37 18.18 -5.01
CA GLY A 189 -11.36 18.27 -6.10
C GLY A 189 -12.01 16.92 -6.43
N ASP A 190 -12.60 16.84 -7.62
CA ASP A 190 -13.25 15.63 -8.14
C ASP A 190 -12.26 14.71 -8.88
N PRO A 191 -12.44 13.38 -8.87
CA PRO A 191 -11.63 12.45 -9.64
C PRO A 191 -11.78 12.66 -11.17
N THR A 192 -10.68 12.61 -11.92
CA THR A 192 -10.64 13.01 -13.34
C THR A 192 -10.97 11.89 -14.33
N GLY A 193 -10.68 10.62 -13.97
CA GLY A 193 -11.12 9.42 -14.68
C GLY A 193 -10.16 8.82 -15.72
N ASP A 194 -9.02 9.48 -15.98
CA ASP A 194 -7.97 9.02 -16.92
C ASP A 194 -6.99 7.98 -16.33
N LEU A 195 -7.14 7.70 -15.04
CA LEU A 195 -6.44 6.65 -14.30
C LEU A 195 -7.48 5.79 -13.57
N PRO A 196 -8.26 4.97 -14.30
CA PRO A 196 -9.35 4.20 -13.73
C PRO A 196 -8.86 3.00 -12.92
N ILE A 197 -9.74 2.50 -12.05
CA ILE A 197 -9.53 1.29 -11.25
C ILE A 197 -10.50 0.21 -11.74
N HIS A 198 -9.98 -0.79 -12.43
CA HIS A 198 -10.73 -1.92 -12.99
C HIS A 198 -10.41 -3.23 -12.27
N ASN A 199 -11.37 -4.15 -12.28
CA ASN A 199 -11.20 -5.50 -11.77
C ASN A 199 -10.67 -5.56 -10.31
N LEU A 200 -11.13 -4.64 -9.45
CA LEU A 200 -10.84 -4.64 -8.03
C LEU A 200 -11.68 -5.70 -7.31
N VAL A 201 -11.04 -6.54 -6.52
CA VAL A 201 -11.71 -7.55 -5.69
C VAL A 201 -11.39 -7.28 -4.22
N ILE A 202 -12.42 -6.96 -3.45
CA ILE A 202 -12.39 -6.98 -1.99
C ILE A 202 -13.10 -8.27 -1.56
N ASN A 203 -12.36 -9.21 -0.97
CA ASN A 203 -12.91 -10.47 -0.52
C ASN A 203 -12.48 -10.78 0.92
N ASN A 204 -13.46 -11.00 1.80
CA ASN A 204 -13.24 -11.33 3.20
C ASN A 204 -12.29 -10.31 3.90
N VAL A 205 -12.49 -9.02 3.61
CA VAL A 205 -11.83 -7.93 4.34
C VAL A 205 -12.71 -7.55 5.52
N ARG A 206 -12.22 -7.73 6.76
CA ARG A 206 -13.08 -7.69 7.94
C ARG A 206 -12.37 -7.18 9.18
N GLY A 207 -13.12 -6.63 10.13
CA GLY A 207 -12.56 -6.15 11.39
C GLY A 207 -13.21 -4.86 11.88
N ASN A 208 -12.48 -4.11 12.71
CA ASN A 208 -13.00 -2.89 13.33
C ASN A 208 -12.20 -1.62 12.96
N VAL A 209 -12.95 -0.54 12.84
CA VAL A 209 -12.48 0.85 12.86
C VAL A 209 -12.92 1.46 14.20
N LEU A 210 -12.09 2.31 14.79
CA LEU A 210 -12.43 3.02 16.02
C LEU A 210 -13.62 3.98 15.79
N LYS A 211 -14.38 4.24 16.86
CA LYS A 211 -15.67 4.96 16.81
C LYS A 211 -15.68 6.22 15.94
N ASN A 212 -14.65 7.06 16.02
CA ASN A 212 -14.59 8.33 15.29
C ASN A 212 -14.10 8.21 13.84
N GLY A 213 -13.72 7.01 13.41
CA GLY A 213 -13.30 6.71 12.05
C GLY A 213 -14.47 6.36 11.13
N THR A 214 -14.12 5.97 9.91
CA THR A 214 -15.02 5.64 8.79
C THR A 214 -14.77 4.19 8.37
N ASN A 215 -15.83 3.41 8.11
CA ASN A 215 -15.64 2.04 7.64
C ASN A 215 -15.14 2.00 6.18
N HIS A 216 -15.82 2.73 5.30
CA HIS A 216 -15.50 2.79 3.87
C HIS A 216 -15.54 4.23 3.35
N GLN A 217 -14.61 4.57 2.47
CA GLN A 217 -14.66 5.80 1.66
C GLN A 217 -14.37 5.42 0.22
N ILE A 218 -15.27 5.79 -0.69
CA ILE A 218 -15.11 5.56 -2.13
C ILE A 218 -15.38 6.86 -2.88
N TRP A 219 -14.43 7.32 -3.67
CA TRP A 219 -14.63 8.46 -4.57
C TRP A 219 -13.74 8.35 -5.80
N VAL A 220 -14.30 7.77 -6.86
CA VAL A 220 -13.58 7.46 -8.09
C VAL A 220 -14.40 7.82 -9.33
N LYS A 221 -13.76 7.73 -10.50
CA LYS A 221 -14.42 7.88 -11.80
C LYS A 221 -13.98 6.75 -12.73
N ASN A 222 -14.88 6.31 -13.61
CA ASN A 222 -14.64 5.26 -14.60
C ASN A 222 -14.24 3.88 -14.02
N ALA A 223 -14.59 3.59 -12.77
CA ALA A 223 -14.38 2.28 -12.16
C ALA A 223 -15.30 1.21 -12.77
N LYS A 224 -14.78 -0.02 -12.95
CA LYS A 224 -15.51 -1.13 -13.59
C LYS A 224 -15.15 -2.49 -12.98
N ASN A 225 -16.09 -3.43 -13.06
CA ASN A 225 -15.90 -4.85 -12.74
C ASN A 225 -15.41 -5.14 -11.32
N TRP A 226 -15.88 -4.38 -10.33
CA TRP A 226 -15.52 -4.65 -8.94
C TRP A 226 -16.34 -5.80 -8.35
N LYS A 227 -15.72 -6.54 -7.44
CA LYS A 227 -16.36 -7.51 -6.55
C LYS A 227 -16.11 -7.10 -5.11
N TRP A 228 -17.13 -7.16 -4.26
CA TRP A 228 -17.04 -6.63 -2.90
C TRP A 228 -17.69 -7.55 -1.88
N ASN A 229 -16.89 -7.97 -0.91
CA ASN A 229 -17.28 -8.73 0.26
C ASN A 229 -16.40 -8.25 1.43
N SER A 230 -16.95 -7.35 2.25
CA SER A 230 -16.28 -6.80 3.43
C SER A 230 -17.20 -6.79 4.64
N ASN A 231 -16.65 -7.00 5.83
CA ASN A 231 -17.33 -6.84 7.11
C ASN A 231 -16.48 -5.95 8.05
N VAL A 232 -16.43 -4.65 7.72
CA VAL A 232 -15.68 -3.64 8.48
C VAL A 232 -16.68 -2.76 9.24
N VAL A 233 -16.57 -2.74 10.56
CA VAL A 233 -17.56 -2.14 11.46
C VAL A 233 -16.90 -1.22 12.49
N GLY A 234 -17.73 -0.51 13.27
CA GLY A 234 -17.29 0.28 14.42
C GLY A 234 -17.15 1.78 14.14
N GLY A 235 -16.63 2.17 12.96
CA GLY A 235 -16.56 3.57 12.56
C GLY A 235 -17.96 4.17 12.39
N THR A 236 -18.19 5.35 12.98
CA THR A 236 -19.48 6.05 12.92
C THR A 236 -19.49 7.22 11.94
N LYS A 237 -18.32 7.69 11.49
CA LYS A 237 -18.23 8.78 10.52
C LYS A 237 -18.59 8.24 9.13
N LYS A 238 -19.50 8.95 8.46
CA LYS A 238 -19.94 8.65 7.10
C LYS A 238 -19.13 9.48 6.11
N MET A 239 -18.72 8.85 5.02
CA MET A 239 -17.92 9.47 3.96
C MET A 239 -18.53 9.16 2.58
N PRO A 240 -18.11 9.86 1.51
CA PRO A 240 -18.67 9.62 0.19
C PRO A 240 -18.52 8.17 -0.28
N CYS A 241 -19.54 7.71 -1.01
CA CYS A 241 -19.57 6.46 -1.76
C CYS A 241 -19.91 6.78 -3.23
N GLN A 242 -19.00 7.46 -3.92
CA GLN A 242 -19.19 7.96 -5.28
C GLN A 242 -18.32 7.20 -6.30
N GLY A 243 -18.91 6.87 -7.45
CA GLY A 243 -18.21 6.18 -8.53
C GLY A 243 -18.11 4.66 -8.36
N VAL A 244 -18.81 4.09 -7.38
CA VAL A 244 -18.97 2.64 -7.22
C VAL A 244 -19.57 2.05 -8.51
N PRO A 245 -19.04 0.94 -9.07
CA PRO A 245 -19.59 0.33 -10.28
C PRO A 245 -21.07 -0.04 -10.16
N LYS A 246 -21.83 0.14 -11.26
CA LYS A 246 -23.26 -0.14 -11.32
C LYS A 246 -23.57 -1.58 -10.86
N GLY A 247 -24.57 -1.70 -9.98
CA GLY A 247 -25.03 -3.00 -9.45
C GLY A 247 -24.29 -3.45 -8.19
N LEU A 248 -23.18 -2.80 -7.82
CA LEU A 248 -22.48 -3.07 -6.56
C LEU A 248 -23.02 -2.16 -5.45
N LYS A 249 -23.40 -2.74 -4.32
CA LYS A 249 -23.79 -2.00 -3.11
C LYS A 249 -22.65 -2.02 -2.11
N VAL A 250 -22.14 -0.84 -1.77
CA VAL A 250 -21.15 -0.64 -0.72
C VAL A 250 -21.69 0.42 0.23
N GLU A 251 -21.58 0.17 1.53
CA GLU A 251 -22.02 1.11 2.56
C GLU A 251 -20.84 1.99 3.00
N CYS A 252 -20.84 3.23 2.53
CA CYS A 252 -20.16 4.33 3.18
C CYS A 252 -21.19 5.10 4.03
#